data_AF-A0A6V3JSX6-F1
#
_entry.id   AF-A0A6V3JSX6-F1
#
_cell.length_a   1.000
_cell.length_b   1.000
_cell.length_c   1.000
_cell.angle_alpha   90.00
_cell.angle_beta   90.00
_cell.angle_gamma   90.00
#
_symmetry.space_group_name_H-M   'P 1'
#
loop_
_entity.id
_entity.type
_entity.pdbx_description
1 polymer ?
#
loop_
_entity_poly.entity_id
_entity_poly.type
_entity_poly.pdbx_seq_one_letter_code
_entity_poly.pdbx_strand_id
1 'polypeptide(L)'
;MYNPIDGHRYDVYRDRTTLPLRSVGAIFDENNIWANIQESAKPWEIEYSLDRGKWWSPLFTMFHPKSSFEEHTTCVQPPVHYTITPAAYYQARAAEIERLIEKHFEKVRESSL
;
A
#
# COMPACT_ATOMS: atom_id res chain seq x y z
N MET A 1 -5.79 -9.64 1.13
CA MET A 1 -5.06 -8.36 1.25
C MET A 1 -3.99 -8.29 0.19
N TYR A 2 -3.73 -7.12 -0.37
CA TYR A 2 -2.69 -6.93 -1.40
C TYR A 2 -1.44 -6.32 -0.78
N ASN A 3 -0.27 -6.81 -1.17
CA ASN A 3 0.99 -6.12 -0.91
C ASN A 3 1.22 -5.07 -2.01
N PRO A 4 1.34 -3.78 -1.66
CA PRO A 4 1.51 -2.72 -2.66
C PRO A 4 2.89 -2.73 -3.35
N ILE A 5 3.87 -3.45 -2.81
CA ILE A 5 5.24 -3.48 -3.35
C ILE A 5 5.35 -4.43 -4.55
N ASP A 6 4.74 -5.61 -4.45
CA ASP A 6 4.86 -6.69 -5.44
C ASP A 6 3.51 -7.08 -6.09
N GLY A 7 2.40 -6.49 -5.64
CA GLY A 7 1.05 -6.81 -6.11
C GLY A 7 0.51 -8.16 -5.63
N HIS A 8 1.24 -8.89 -4.77
CA HIS A 8 0.84 -10.21 -4.33
C HIS A 8 -0.42 -10.16 -3.46
N ARG A 9 -1.35 -11.08 -3.72
CA ARG A 9 -2.60 -11.20 -2.97
C ARG A 9 -2.50 -12.32 -1.95
N TYR A 10 -2.60 -11.95 -0.68
CA TYR A 10 -2.65 -12.86 0.45
C TYR A 10 -4.11 -13.14 0.84
N ASP A 11 -4.42 -14.42 1.09
CA ASP A 11 -5.66 -14.83 1.75
C ASP A 11 -5.51 -14.64 3.25
N VAL A 12 -6.44 -13.89 3.84
CA VAL A 12 -6.35 -13.48 5.24
C VAL A 12 -6.38 -14.65 6.23
N TYR A 13 -7.14 -15.70 5.90
CA TYR A 13 -7.34 -16.83 6.78
C TYR A 13 -6.26 -17.90 6.57
N ARG A 14 -5.86 -18.13 5.31
CA ARG A 14 -4.82 -19.12 4.98
C ARG A 14 -3.41 -18.60 5.23
N ASP A 15 -3.15 -17.33 4.94
CA ASP A 15 -1.81 -16.74 4.96
C ASP A 15 -1.57 -15.89 6.21
N ARG A 16 -2.34 -16.12 7.29
CA ARG A 16 -2.31 -15.29 8.50
C ARG A 16 -0.91 -15.16 9.10
N THR A 17 -0.05 -16.18 8.98
CA THR A 17 1.33 -16.19 9.49
C THR A 17 2.37 -15.66 8.51
N THR A 18 2.02 -15.41 7.25
CA THR A 18 2.94 -14.91 6.21
C THR A 18 2.54 -13.52 5.69
N LEU A 19 1.34 -13.05 6.02
CA LEU A 19 0.87 -11.68 5.74
C LEU A 19 1.88 -10.63 6.23
N PRO A 20 2.31 -9.71 5.35
CA PRO A 20 3.29 -8.69 5.72
C PRO A 20 2.69 -7.63 6.66
N LEU A 21 1.45 -7.20 6.42
CA LEU A 21 0.76 -6.23 7.29
C LEU A 21 0.18 -6.95 8.51
N ARG A 22 0.74 -6.67 9.69
CA ARG A 22 0.37 -7.30 10.97
C ARG A 22 -0.59 -6.48 11.81
N SER A 23 -0.49 -5.16 11.72
CA SER A 23 -1.25 -4.25 12.57
C SER A 23 -1.53 -2.93 11.85
N VAL A 24 -2.70 -2.36 12.12
CA VAL A 24 -3.12 -1.03 11.66
C VAL A 24 -3.29 -0.14 12.89
N GLY A 25 -2.35 0.79 13.07
CA GLY A 25 -2.38 1.79 14.14
C GLY A 25 -3.12 3.07 13.75
N ALA A 26 -3.11 3.42 12.45
CA ALA A 26 -3.82 4.58 11.94
C ALA A 26 -4.19 4.40 10.46
N ILE A 27 -5.21 5.13 10.03
CA ILE A 27 -5.60 5.31 8.62
C ILE A 27 -5.78 6.80 8.34
N PHE A 28 -5.77 7.21 7.08
CA PHE A 28 -5.89 8.61 6.70
C PHE A 28 -6.63 8.77 5.38
N ASP A 29 -7.23 9.94 5.20
CA ASP A 29 -7.84 10.41 3.95
C ASP A 29 -7.42 11.88 3.73
N GLU A 30 -8.08 12.58 2.81
CA GLU A 30 -7.82 14.01 2.54
C GLU A 30 -8.18 14.94 3.72
N ASN A 31 -9.08 14.52 4.60
CA ASN A 31 -9.66 15.30 5.69
C ASN A 31 -8.91 15.11 7.01
N ASN A 32 -8.52 13.89 7.36
CA ASN A 32 -7.93 13.59 8.67
C ASN A 32 -6.97 12.39 8.68
N ILE A 33 -6.31 12.22 9.83
CA ILE A 33 -5.61 11.00 10.21
C ILE A 33 -6.35 10.44 11.42
N TRP A 34 -6.72 9.16 11.38
CA TRP A 34 -7.45 8.50 12.44
C TRP A 34 -6.60 7.44 13.11
N ALA A 35 -6.39 7.58 14.41
CA ALA A 35 -5.79 6.55 15.24
C ALA A 35 -6.81 5.45 15.53
N ASN A 36 -6.37 4.20 15.42
CA ASN A 36 -7.17 3.03 15.78
C ASN A 36 -7.31 2.97 17.31
N ILE A 37 -8.56 3.00 17.80
CA ILE A 37 -8.88 2.85 19.23
C ILE A 37 -9.70 1.57 19.51
N GLN A 38 -9.74 0.65 18.55
CA GLN A 38 -10.35 -0.67 18.69
C GLN A 38 -9.47 -1.58 19.55
N GLU A 39 -10.06 -2.63 20.12
CA GLU A 39 -9.33 -3.62 20.93
C GLU A 39 -8.28 -4.40 20.11
N SER A 40 -8.60 -4.69 18.84
CA SER A 40 -7.67 -5.32 17.91
C SER A 40 -7.03 -4.29 16.99
N ALA A 41 -5.76 -4.53 16.64
CA ALA A 41 -5.07 -3.81 15.57
C ALA A 41 -4.89 -4.68 14.32
N LYS A 42 -5.29 -5.96 14.35
CA LYS A 42 -5.04 -6.84 13.21
C LYS A 42 -5.92 -6.42 12.02
N PRO A 43 -5.36 -6.29 10.81
CA PRO A 43 -6.08 -5.74 9.65
C PRO A 43 -7.43 -6.40 9.35
N TRP A 44 -7.57 -7.70 9.63
CA TRP A 44 -8.80 -8.45 9.36
C TRP A 44 -9.80 -8.49 10.52
N GLU A 45 -9.46 -7.92 11.68
CA GLU A 45 -10.31 -7.87 12.86
C GLU A 45 -10.82 -6.45 13.16
N ILE A 46 -10.39 -5.44 12.39
CA ILE A 46 -10.78 -4.05 12.58
C ILE A 46 -11.92 -3.64 11.65
N GLU A 47 -12.79 -2.77 12.15
CA GLU A 47 -13.72 -2.02 11.32
C GLU A 47 -12.98 -0.87 10.64
N TYR A 48 -13.18 -0.70 9.33
CA TYR A 48 -12.57 0.38 8.54
C TYR A 48 -13.50 1.57 8.31
N SER A 49 -14.78 1.45 8.65
CA SER A 49 -15.74 2.53 8.53
C SER A 49 -15.41 3.70 9.47
N LEU A 50 -15.13 4.87 8.87
CA LEU A 50 -14.79 6.12 9.55
C LEU A 50 -16.01 6.90 10.06
N ASP A 51 -17.23 6.48 9.68
CA ASP A 51 -18.50 7.08 10.09
C ASP A 51 -18.79 6.91 11.60
N ARG A 52 -18.16 5.92 12.24
CA ARG A 52 -18.36 5.56 13.65
C ARG A 52 -17.18 6.02 14.48
N GLY A 53 -17.29 7.20 15.07
CA GLY A 53 -16.28 7.80 15.96
C GLY A 53 -15.94 7.01 17.25
N LYS A 54 -16.44 5.77 17.41
CA LYS A 54 -16.11 4.88 18.54
C LYS A 54 -14.88 3.99 18.30
N TRP A 55 -14.45 3.86 17.04
CA TRP A 55 -13.38 2.94 16.63
C TRP A 55 -12.15 3.66 16.11
N TRP A 56 -12.31 4.94 15.77
CA TRP A 56 -11.31 5.78 15.15
C TRP A 56 -11.30 7.13 15.84
N SER A 57 -10.14 7.53 16.40
CA SER A 57 -9.95 8.85 17.00
C SER A 57 -9.26 9.78 16.00
N PRO A 58 -9.85 10.92 15.63
CA PRO A 58 -9.24 11.86 14.70
C PRO A 58 -8.05 12.58 15.34
N LEU A 59 -7.03 12.86 14.54
CA LEU A 59 -5.88 13.71 14.91
C LEU A 59 -6.29 15.18 14.95
N PHE A 60 -6.96 15.66 13.90
CA PHE A 60 -7.45 17.03 13.82
C PHE A 60 -8.85 17.11 14.41
N THR A 61 -9.04 18.02 15.35
CA THR A 61 -10.30 18.24 16.07
C THR A 61 -10.70 19.71 15.99
N MET A 62 -11.90 20.06 16.42
CA MET A 62 -12.30 21.47 16.50
C MET A 62 -11.38 22.33 17.40
N PHE A 63 -10.73 21.70 18.39
CA PHE A 63 -9.79 22.37 19.29
C PHE A 63 -8.35 22.38 18.76
N HIS A 64 -8.04 21.49 17.80
CA HIS A 64 -6.74 21.37 17.15
C HIS A 64 -6.98 21.22 15.63
N PRO A 65 -7.37 22.30 14.94
CA PRO A 65 -7.78 22.24 13.54
C PRO A 65 -6.59 21.96 12.61
N LYS A 66 -6.84 21.34 11.47
CA LYS A 66 -5.81 21.03 10.46
C LYS A 66 -5.07 22.28 9.96
N SER A 67 -5.78 23.41 9.83
CA SER A 67 -5.23 24.68 9.35
C SER A 67 -4.07 25.20 10.21
N SER A 68 -4.08 24.95 11.54
CA SER A 68 -2.97 25.37 12.40
C SER A 68 -1.68 24.57 12.15
N PHE A 69 -1.77 23.42 11.48
CA PHE A 69 -0.62 22.65 11.04
C PHE A 69 -0.18 23.04 9.63
N GLU A 70 -1.11 23.28 8.71
CA GLU A 70 -0.79 23.62 7.31
C GLU A 70 0.06 24.90 7.18
N GLU A 71 -0.09 25.87 8.09
CA GLU A 71 0.75 27.07 8.15
C GLU A 71 2.23 26.79 8.48
N HIS A 72 2.53 25.60 9.03
CA HIS A 72 3.87 25.22 9.52
C HIS A 72 4.39 23.90 8.96
N THR A 73 3.57 23.15 8.21
CA THR A 73 3.97 21.90 7.54
C THR A 73 3.99 22.12 6.04
N THR A 74 5.06 22.71 5.52
CA THR A 74 5.32 22.69 4.09
C THR A 74 5.51 21.23 3.68
N CYS A 75 4.72 20.75 2.72
CA CYS A 75 4.96 19.44 2.12
C CYS A 75 6.41 19.40 1.61
N VAL A 76 7.26 18.59 2.22
CA VAL A 76 8.66 18.42 1.79
C VAL A 76 8.76 17.55 0.54
N GLN A 77 7.67 16.89 0.13
CA GLN A 77 7.67 16.18 -1.14
C GLN A 77 7.76 17.20 -2.27
N PRO A 78 8.75 17.06 -3.16
CA PRO A 78 8.77 17.84 -4.38
C PRO A 78 7.50 17.53 -5.20
N PRO A 79 7.01 18.48 -6.00
CA PRO A 79 5.86 18.25 -6.88
C PRO A 79 6.05 16.96 -7.69
N VAL A 80 5.09 16.05 -7.57
CA VAL A 80 5.11 14.80 -8.34
C VAL A 80 4.65 15.11 -9.76
N HIS A 81 5.58 15.08 -10.70
CA HIS A 81 5.28 15.22 -12.12
C HIS A 81 5.11 13.85 -12.75
N TYR A 82 3.86 13.43 -12.96
CA TYR A 82 3.57 12.24 -13.75
C TYR A 82 3.89 12.52 -15.22
N THR A 83 4.75 11.69 -15.81
CA THR A 83 5.03 11.72 -17.24
C THR A 83 4.50 10.47 -17.90
N ILE A 84 4.06 10.60 -19.16
CA ILE A 84 3.70 9.44 -19.96
C ILE A 84 4.98 8.63 -20.15
N THR A 85 4.95 7.36 -19.74
CA THR A 85 6.08 6.45 -19.96
C THR A 85 6.27 6.27 -21.48
N PRO A 86 7.47 6.56 -22.03
CA PRO A 86 7.71 6.47 -23.47
C PRO A 86 7.46 5.06 -24.01
N ALA A 87 6.95 4.97 -25.25
CA ALA A 87 6.64 3.68 -25.88
C ALA A 87 7.81 2.72 -25.91
N ALA A 88 8.98 3.24 -26.28
CA ALA A 88 10.22 2.47 -26.32
C ALA A 88 10.60 1.84 -24.96
N TYR A 89 10.26 2.49 -23.84
CA TYR A 89 10.59 1.98 -22.51
C TYR A 89 9.80 0.71 -22.19
N TYR A 90 8.47 0.73 -22.33
CA TYR A 90 7.68 -0.48 -22.03
C TYR A 90 7.89 -1.58 -23.07
N GLN A 91 8.16 -1.24 -24.34
CA GLN A 91 8.52 -2.22 -25.36
C GLN A 91 9.83 -2.93 -25.03
N ALA A 92 10.88 -2.18 -24.64
CA ALA A 92 12.14 -2.77 -24.22
C ALA A 92 11.97 -3.65 -22.97
N ARG A 93 11.13 -3.23 -22.01
CA ARG A 93 10.82 -4.04 -20.83
C ARG A 93 10.04 -5.31 -21.17
N ALA A 94 9.07 -5.24 -22.09
CA ALA A 94 8.32 -6.40 -22.55
C ALA A 94 9.23 -7.42 -23.24
N ALA A 95 10.10 -6.97 -24.14
CA ALA A 95 11.07 -7.84 -24.82
C ALA A 95 12.05 -8.52 -23.84
N GLU A 96 12.52 -7.79 -22.81
CA GLU A 96 13.38 -8.39 -21.78
C GLU A 96 12.62 -9.43 -20.94
N ILE A 97 11.34 -9.18 -20.62
CA ILE A 97 10.50 -10.16 -19.93
C ILE A 97 10.34 -11.42 -20.78
N GLU A 98 10.01 -11.30 -22.07
CA GLU A 98 9.90 -12.43 -22.99
C GLU A 98 11.19 -13.24 -23.04
N ARG A 99 12.35 -12.57 -23.20
CA ARG A 99 13.67 -13.21 -23.22
C ARG A 99 13.99 -13.95 -21.93
N LEU A 100 13.64 -13.36 -20.77
CA LEU A 100 13.84 -14.00 -19.46
C LEU A 100 12.97 -15.24 -19.29
N ILE A 101 11.73 -15.20 -19.79
CA ILE A 101 10.81 -16.33 -19.79
C ILE A 101 11.36 -17.46 -20.66
N GLU A 102 11.79 -17.17 -21.89
CA GLU A 102 12.38 -18.18 -22.79
C GLU A 102 13.60 -18.85 -22.16
N LYS A 103 14.55 -18.04 -21.67
CA LYS A 103 15.75 -18.55 -21.00
C LYS A 103 15.43 -19.40 -19.77
N HIS A 104 14.38 -19.05 -19.03
CA HIS A 104 13.94 -19.85 -17.89
C HIS A 104 13.41 -21.21 -18.34
N PHE A 105 12.58 -21.26 -19.39
CA PHE A 105 12.08 -22.52 -19.95
C PHE A 105 13.19 -23.42 -20.47
N GLU A 106 14.20 -22.88 -21.16
CA GLU A 106 15.38 -23.63 -21.60
C GLU A 106 16.11 -24.26 -20.42
N LYS A 107 16.40 -23.47 -19.39
CA LYS A 107 17.08 -23.95 -18.18
C LYS A 107 16.30 -25.07 -17.47
N VAL A 108 14.98 -24.92 -17.34
CA VAL A 108 14.12 -25.95 -16.73
C VAL A 108 14.14 -27.22 -17.57
N ARG A 109 14.13 -27.09 -18.90
CA ARG A 109 14.18 -28.23 -19.84
C ARG A 109 15.50 -28.98 -19.74
N GLU A 110 16.62 -28.27 -19.67
CA GLU A 110 17.96 -28.85 -19.46
C GLU A 110 18.10 -29.54 -18.09
N SER A 111 17.42 -29.01 -17.06
CA SER A 111 17.46 -29.57 -15.70
C SER A 111 16.52 -30.77 -15.50
N SER A 112 15.66 -31.07 -16.48
CA SER A 112 14.69 -32.17 -16.44
C SER A 112 15.12 -33.40 -17.27
N LEU A 113 16.33 -33.36 -17.84
CA LEU A 113 17.02 -34.46 -18.52
C LEU A 113 18.12 -35.02 -17.61
#